data_AF-A0A926C6J0-F1
#
_entry.id   AF-A0A926C6J0-F1
#
_cell.length_a   1.000
_cell.length_b   1.000
_cell.length_c   1.000
_cell.angle_alpha   90.00
_cell.angle_beta   90.00
_cell.angle_gamma   90.00
#
_symmetry.space_group_name_H-M   'P 1'
#
loop_
_entity.id
_entity.type
_entity.pdbx_description
1 polymer ?
#
loop_
_entity_poly.entity_id
_entity_poly.type
_entity_poly.pdbx_seq_one_letter_code
_entity_poly.pdbx_strand_id
1 'polypeptide(L)' 'MLKRPAQPAAATKTNRIDEPASRPNVLFIIADDWGFPHAGVYGDAVVKTPHFDKLAREGMLFTDAHC' A
#
# COMPACT_ATOMS: atom_id res chain seq x y z
N MET A 1 26.44 46.20 11.06
CA MET A 1 25.72 45.90 9.80
C MET A 1 26.23 44.56 9.27
N LEU A 2 25.80 43.45 9.87
CA LEU A 2 26.15 42.08 9.46
C LEU A 2 24.88 41.47 8.83
N LYS A 3 24.89 41.24 7.52
CA LYS A 3 23.78 40.58 6.82
C LYS A 3 23.77 39.09 7.22
N ARG A 4 22.67 38.61 7.78
CA ARG A 4 22.45 37.17 8.02
C ARG A 4 22.41 36.45 6.66
N PRO A 5 23.10 35.30 6.48
CA PRO A 5 22.90 34.48 5.30
C PRO A 5 21.47 33.92 5.34
N ALA A 6 20.74 34.08 4.23
CA ALA A 6 19.45 33.44 4.03
C ALA A 6 19.66 31.92 3.99
N GLN A 7 19.02 31.21 4.92
CA GLN A 7 18.94 29.75 4.86
C GLN A 7 18.22 29.33 3.57
N PRO A 8 18.67 28.26 2.89
CA PRO A 8 17.95 27.75 1.72
C PRO A 8 16.56 27.30 2.18
N ALA A 9 15.54 27.84 1.52
CA ALA A 9 14.15 27.48 1.75
C ALA A 9 14.01 25.95 1.68
N ALA A 10 13.50 25.35 2.76
CA ALA A 10 13.18 23.94 2.81
C ALA A 10 12.32 23.59 1.58
N ALA A 11 12.75 22.60 0.81
CA ALA A 11 11.99 22.09 -0.32
C ALA A 11 10.60 21.68 0.17
N THR A 12 9.63 22.52 -0.16
CA THR A 12 8.23 22.29 0.19
C THR A 12 7.82 21.05 -0.60
N LYS A 13 7.56 19.93 0.09
CA LYS A 13 6.87 18.79 -0.53
C LYS A 13 5.47 19.28 -0.88
N THR A 14 5.29 19.78 -2.09
CA THR A 14 3.99 20.11 -2.64
C THR A 14 3.17 18.83 -2.66
N ASN A 15 2.19 18.74 -1.77
CA ASN A 15 1.20 17.69 -1.77
C ASN A 15 0.41 17.85 -3.08
N ARG A 16 0.73 17.05 -4.11
CA ARG A 16 0.00 17.02 -5.38
C ARG A 16 -1.34 16.32 -5.15
N ILE A 17 -2.25 17.03 -4.51
CA ILE A 17 -3.69 16.82 -4.69
C ILE A 17 -4.07 17.64 -5.94
N ASP A 18 -4.91 17.13 -6.84
CA ASP A 18 -5.63 17.93 -7.86
C ASP A 18 -5.18 17.86 -9.34
N GLU A 19 -4.28 16.96 -9.75
CA GLU A 19 -4.29 16.46 -11.14
C GLU A 19 -4.80 15.02 -11.13
N PRO A 20 -5.78 14.62 -11.97
CA PRO A 20 -6.09 13.22 -12.17
C PRO A 20 -4.80 12.57 -12.66
N ALA A 21 -4.15 11.81 -11.78
CA ALA A 21 -2.93 11.11 -12.10
C ALA A 21 -3.26 10.17 -13.26
N SER A 22 -2.87 10.57 -14.49
CA SER A 22 -3.13 9.81 -15.71
C SER A 22 -2.53 8.40 -15.64
N ARG A 23 -1.63 8.20 -14.68
CA ARG A 23 -0.99 6.94 -14.34
C ARG A 23 -1.33 6.59 -12.89
N PRO A 24 -1.99 5.45 -12.64
CA PRO A 24 -2.22 4.98 -11.29
C PRO A 24 -0.89 4.68 -10.59
N ASN A 25 -0.88 4.78 -9.27
CA ASN A 25 0.22 4.26 -8.45
C ASN A 25 0.00 2.77 -8.24
N VAL A 26 1.08 1.98 -8.31
CA VAL A 26 1.05 0.54 -8.05
C VAL A 26 1.84 0.25 -6.78
N LEU A 27 1.18 -0.36 -5.79
CA LEU A 27 1.81 -0.88 -4.58
C LEU A 27 1.83 -2.41 -4.67
N PHE A 28 3.01 -2.98 -4.76
CA PHE A 28 3.20 -4.44 -4.79
C PHE A 28 3.66 -4.92 -3.41
N ILE A 29 2.91 -5.85 -2.83
CA ILE A 29 3.17 -6.42 -1.51
C ILE A 29 3.30 -7.94 -1.68
N ILE A 30 4.37 -8.52 -1.13
CA ILE A 30 4.61 -9.95 -1.10
C ILE A 30 5.05 -10.36 0.31
N ALA A 31 4.69 -11.57 0.71
CA ALA A 31 5.15 -12.20 1.93
C ALA A 31 5.84 -13.51 1.57
N ASP A 32 6.97 -13.77 2.23
CA ASP A 32 7.69 -15.02 2.11
C ASP A 32 6.93 -16.16 2.81
N ASP A 33 6.97 -17.36 2.25
CA ASP A 33 6.33 -18.57 2.78
C ASP A 33 4.81 -18.48 3.08
N TRP A 34 4.08 -17.51 2.51
CA TRP A 34 2.62 -17.46 2.67
C TRP A 34 1.93 -18.47 1.73
N GLY A 35 1.52 -19.61 2.28
CA GLY A 35 0.75 -20.64 1.58
C GLY A 35 -0.77 -20.56 1.74
N PHE A 36 -1.51 -21.13 0.78
CA PHE A 36 -2.94 -21.42 0.91
C PHE A 36 -3.16 -22.53 1.96
N PRO A 37 -4.19 -22.47 2.83
CA PRO A 37 -5.28 -21.49 2.88
C PRO A 37 -5.10 -20.39 3.95
N HIS A 38 -3.86 -20.02 4.35
CA HIS A 38 -3.57 -19.26 5.57
C HIS A 38 -3.98 -17.77 5.55
N ALA A 39 -5.25 -17.47 5.30
CA ALA A 39 -5.88 -16.17 5.48
C ALA A 39 -7.36 -16.36 5.82
N GLY A 40 -7.93 -15.43 6.59
CA GLY A 40 -9.35 -15.47 6.97
C GLY A 40 -10.29 -15.50 5.75
N VAL A 41 -9.95 -14.75 4.70
CA VAL A 41 -10.75 -14.74 3.45
C VAL A 41 -10.77 -16.07 2.69
N TYR A 42 -9.80 -16.96 2.92
CA TYR A 42 -9.78 -18.32 2.37
C TYR A 42 -10.41 -19.36 3.32
N GLY A 43 -10.86 -18.93 4.50
CA GLY A 43 -11.53 -19.80 5.47
C GLY A 43 -10.62 -20.42 6.54
N ASP A 44 -9.39 -19.92 6.75
CA ASP A 44 -8.56 -20.37 7.87
C ASP A 44 -9.25 -20.04 9.21
N ALA A 45 -9.43 -21.07 10.06
CA ALA A 45 -10.15 -20.94 11.33
C ALA A 45 -9.33 -20.29 12.46
N VAL A 46 -8.01 -20.22 12.30
CA VAL A 46 -7.07 -19.77 13.34
C VAL A 46 -6.44 -18.44 12.97
N VAL A 47 -6.02 -18.29 11.72
CA VAL A 47 -5.29 -17.11 11.24
C VAL A 47 -6.24 -15.94 11.01
N LYS A 48 -5.98 -14.81 11.69
CA LYS A 48 -6.81 -13.59 11.59
C LYS A 48 -6.10 -12.54 10.75
N THR A 49 -6.64 -12.21 9.59
CA THR A 49 -6.06 -11.26 8.62
C THR A 49 -7.00 -10.10 8.28
N PRO A 50 -7.53 -9.35 9.27
CA PRO A 50 -8.66 -8.43 9.04
C PRO A 50 -8.40 -7.35 7.97
N HIS A 51 -7.15 -6.89 7.84
CA HIS A 51 -6.77 -5.90 6.82
C HIS A 51 -6.68 -6.50 5.41
N PHE A 52 -6.10 -7.70 5.28
CA PHE A 52 -6.06 -8.43 4.01
C PHE A 52 -7.47 -8.86 3.59
N ASP A 53 -8.29 -9.33 4.53
CA ASP A 53 -9.67 -9.72 4.26
C ASP A 53 -10.52 -8.53 3.80
N LYS A 54 -10.27 -7.32 4.35
CA LYS A 54 -10.89 -6.08 3.88
C LYS A 54 -10.46 -5.77 2.45
N LEU A 55 -9.17 -5.83 2.16
CA LEU A 55 -8.64 -5.58 0.81
C LEU A 55 -9.24 -6.55 -0.22
N ALA A 56 -9.35 -7.83 0.12
CA ALA A 56 -9.96 -8.84 -0.74
C ALA A 56 -11.46 -8.57 -1.00
N ARG A 57 -12.21 -8.07 -0.01
CA ARG A 57 -13.62 -7.68 -0.17
C ARG A 57 -13.83 -6.41 -1.00
N GLU A 58 -12.88 -5.47 -0.94
CA GLU A 58 -12.94 -4.20 -1.68
C GLU A 58 -12.37 -4.31 -3.10
N GLY A 59 -11.70 -5.43 -3.40
CA GLY A 59 -11.05 -5.68 -4.68
C GLY A 59 -11.44 -7.02 -5.29
N MET A 60 -10.42 -7.76 -5.71
CA MET A 60 -10.56 -9.08 -6.34
C MET A 60 -9.72 -10.10 -5.57
N LEU A 61 -10.28 -11.28 -5.36
CA LEU A 61 -9.61 -12.42 -4.72
C LEU A 61 -9.44 -13.55 -5.73
N PHE A 62 -8.22 -14.05 -5.88
CA PHE A 62 -7.94 -15.23 -6.70
C PHE A 62 -7.95 -16.47 -5.82
N THR A 63 -8.77 -17.46 -6.17
CA THR A 63 -8.91 -18.72 -5.40
C THR A 63 -8.10 -19.88 -5.98
N ASP A 64 -7.48 -19.67 -7.15
CA ASP A 64 -6.72 -20.69 -7.89
C ASP A 64 -5.49 -20.04 -8.55
N ALA A 65 -4.53 -19.64 -7.71
CA ALA A 65 -3.26 -19.05 -8.13
C ALA A 65 -2.12 -20.01 -7.81
N HIS A 66 -1.17 -20.16 -8.75
CA HIS A 66 -0.05 -21.10 -8.64
C HIS A 66 1.30 -20.37 -8.76
N CYS A 67 2.34 -20.96 -8.17
CA CYS A 67 3.74 -20.52 -8.26
C CYS A 67 4.56 -21.40 -9.20
#